data_AF-A0A5C6IZ37-F1
#
_entry.id   AF-A0A5C6IZ37-F1
#
_cell.length_a   1.000
_cell.length_b   1.000
_cell.length_c   1.000
_cell.angle_alpha   90.00
_cell.angle_beta   90.00
_cell.angle_gamma   90.00
#
_symmetry.space_group_name_H-M   'P 1'
#
loop_
_entity.id
_entity.type
_entity.pdbx_description
1 polymer ?
#
loop_
_entity_poly.entity_id
_entity_poly.type
_entity_poly.pdbx_seq_one_letter_code
_entity_poly.pdbx_strand_id
1 'polypeptide(L)'
;MSGAGGCGEYASNVALRLARVAGKPPLQVAEILRARLVGVGGVRDVVVTGPGFLNFLLEEQADPLGGLVREIRRCGARYGHGDALAGEVVALRVPYEVRAEVVADAVVRIVASQGGRATVEHREPVNVRPVPAPEDPAPLGPDAARWALLHPAAHDRPRITADHLVQREANPLFRVRYAHARVRAAGRNAARLGFDAEPGRLGEGAAHSDALQSPLADYPRILTAAATQRAPDRLARHLVTVADAVLPFLTCVLPLGEEKPSAAHRARLALAEAAGTVLAGGLSLLGIDAPEHL
;
A
#
# COMPACT_ATOMS: atom_id res chain seq x y z
N MET A 1 23.93 -35.46 11.79
CA MET A 1 24.10 -35.43 10.33
C MET A 1 23.19 -34.34 9.78
N SER A 2 23.78 -33.24 9.34
CA SER A 2 23.08 -32.04 8.87
C SER A 2 22.39 -32.30 7.53
N GLY A 3 21.08 -32.09 7.47
CA GLY A 3 20.27 -32.18 6.26
C GLY A 3 20.26 -30.85 5.51
N ALA A 4 20.47 -30.94 4.20
CA ALA A 4 20.57 -29.87 3.22
C ALA A 4 19.26 -29.09 3.00
N GLY A 5 19.39 -27.80 2.66
CA GLY A 5 18.30 -26.98 2.12
C GLY A 5 18.47 -25.51 2.47
N GLY A 6 19.24 -24.77 1.67
CA GLY A 6 19.44 -23.34 1.90
C GLY A 6 20.09 -22.64 0.70
N CYS A 7 19.54 -22.82 -0.50
CA CYS A 7 19.77 -21.82 -1.56
C CYS A 7 18.96 -20.59 -1.16
N GLY A 8 19.62 -19.43 -1.07
CA GLY A 8 19.13 -18.20 -0.39
C GLY A 8 17.66 -17.82 -0.63
N GLU A 9 17.09 -17.17 0.38
CA GLU A 9 15.68 -16.80 0.51
C GLU A 9 15.18 -15.86 -0.60
N TYR A 10 16.10 -15.16 -1.27
CA TYR A 10 15.79 -14.31 -2.41
C TYR A 10 16.90 -14.35 -3.46
N ALA A 11 16.56 -14.58 -4.73
CA ALA A 11 17.52 -14.62 -5.83
C ALA A 11 17.28 -13.47 -6.83
N SER A 12 18.35 -12.79 -7.27
CA SER A 12 18.28 -11.68 -8.22
C SER A 12 19.24 -11.85 -9.38
N ASN A 13 18.75 -11.55 -10.60
CA ASN A 13 19.54 -11.50 -11.83
C ASN A 13 20.09 -10.09 -12.15
N VAL A 14 20.03 -9.16 -11.19
CA VAL A 14 20.38 -7.75 -11.41
C VAL A 14 21.82 -7.58 -11.93
N ALA A 15 22.77 -8.41 -11.47
CA ALA A 15 24.15 -8.36 -11.92
C ALA A 15 24.28 -8.70 -13.42
N LEU A 16 23.52 -9.68 -13.92
CA LEU A 16 23.46 -10.04 -15.35
C LEU A 16 22.93 -8.88 -16.19
N ARG A 17 21.90 -8.19 -15.70
CA ARG A 17 21.31 -7.03 -16.39
C ARG A 17 22.28 -5.85 -16.44
N LEU A 18 22.95 -5.56 -15.32
CA LEU A 18 23.91 -4.46 -15.20
C LEU A 18 25.20 -4.73 -15.98
N ALA A 19 25.64 -5.99 -16.06
CA ALA A 19 26.82 -6.39 -16.82
C ALA A 19 26.73 -6.04 -18.30
N ARG A 20 25.55 -6.20 -18.91
CA ARG A 20 25.30 -5.81 -20.30
C ARG A 20 25.48 -4.31 -20.52
N VAL A 21 25.02 -3.49 -19.59
CA VAL A 21 25.13 -2.02 -19.67
C VAL A 21 26.55 -1.56 -19.37
N ALA A 22 27.24 -2.22 -18.44
CA ALA A 22 28.58 -1.86 -17.99
C ALA A 22 29.72 -2.42 -18.87
N GLY A 23 29.42 -3.29 -19.83
CA GLY A 23 30.43 -3.95 -20.66
C GLY A 23 31.41 -4.83 -19.87
N LYS A 24 30.97 -5.37 -18.71
CA LYS A 24 31.80 -6.17 -17.79
C LYS A 24 31.30 -7.61 -17.70
N PRO A 25 32.16 -8.59 -17.36
CA PRO A 25 31.73 -9.94 -17.06
C PRO A 25 30.68 -9.95 -15.92
N PRO A 26 29.55 -10.67 -16.07
CA PRO A 26 28.51 -10.70 -15.06
C PRO A 26 28.96 -11.15 -13.66
N LEU A 27 29.88 -12.10 -13.59
CA LEU A 27 30.48 -12.54 -12.32
C LEU A 27 31.22 -11.39 -11.62
N GLN A 28 31.95 -10.58 -12.38
CA GLN A 28 32.67 -9.42 -11.84
C GLN A 28 31.69 -8.37 -11.29
N VAL A 29 30.59 -8.12 -12.00
CA VAL A 29 29.53 -7.21 -11.53
C VAL A 29 28.86 -7.77 -10.27
N ALA A 30 28.62 -9.08 -10.21
CA ALA A 30 28.03 -9.74 -9.06
C ALA A 30 28.91 -9.60 -7.80
N GLU A 31 30.24 -9.80 -7.91
CA GLU A 31 31.16 -9.63 -6.78
C GLU A 31 31.23 -8.16 -6.30
N ILE A 32 31.22 -7.20 -7.21
CA ILE A 32 31.18 -5.76 -6.85
C ILE A 32 29.89 -5.45 -6.07
N LEU A 33 28.75 -5.96 -6.55
CA LEU A 33 27.46 -5.76 -5.88
C LEU A 33 27.42 -6.47 -4.53
N ARG A 34 27.88 -7.72 -4.44
CA ARG A 34 28.00 -8.48 -3.20
C ARG A 34 28.75 -7.68 -2.13
N ALA A 35 29.95 -7.19 -2.46
CA ALA A 35 30.79 -6.44 -1.52
C ALA A 35 30.13 -5.14 -1.00
N ARG A 36 29.18 -4.56 -1.75
CA ARG A 36 28.44 -3.36 -1.35
C ARG A 36 27.11 -3.66 -0.66
N LEU A 37 26.57 -4.86 -0.84
CA LEU A 37 25.27 -5.26 -0.32
C LEU A 37 25.39 -6.05 0.99
N VAL A 38 26.52 -6.73 1.23
CA VAL A 38 26.84 -7.34 2.52
C VAL A 38 26.96 -6.25 3.58
N GLY A 39 26.14 -6.31 4.63
CA GLY A 39 26.11 -5.31 5.71
C GLY A 39 25.15 -4.15 5.48
N VAL A 40 24.40 -4.13 4.38
CA VAL A 40 23.21 -3.28 4.25
C VAL A 40 22.13 -3.84 5.18
N GLY A 41 21.50 -2.99 6.00
CA GLY A 41 20.50 -3.42 6.97
C GLY A 41 19.42 -4.32 6.34
N GLY A 42 19.16 -5.46 6.96
CA GLY A 42 18.25 -6.49 6.44
C GLY A 42 18.91 -7.56 5.57
N VAL A 43 20.18 -7.43 5.18
CA VAL A 43 20.93 -8.44 4.41
C VAL A 43 22.04 -9.04 5.28
N ARG A 44 21.83 -10.29 5.72
CA ARG A 44 22.80 -11.06 6.51
C ARG A 44 24.00 -11.46 5.67
N ASP A 45 23.76 -11.97 4.47
CA ASP A 45 24.80 -12.39 3.55
C ASP A 45 24.30 -12.38 2.10
N VAL A 46 25.22 -12.40 1.14
CA VAL A 46 24.95 -12.48 -0.29
C VAL A 46 25.88 -13.51 -0.91
N VAL A 47 25.32 -14.56 -1.49
CA VAL A 47 26.05 -15.65 -2.15
C VAL A 47 25.89 -15.52 -3.67
N VAL A 48 27.01 -15.40 -4.38
CA VAL A 48 27.03 -15.39 -5.84
C VAL A 48 26.97 -16.84 -6.35
N THR A 49 26.02 -17.16 -7.23
CA THR A 49 25.91 -18.48 -7.86
C THR A 49 25.88 -18.41 -9.38
N GLY A 50 26.34 -19.50 -10.01
CA GLY A 50 26.28 -19.69 -11.46
C GLY A 50 26.91 -18.54 -12.25
N PRO A 51 26.27 -18.05 -13.34
CA PRO A 51 26.83 -17.01 -14.19
C PRO A 51 26.79 -15.59 -13.57
N GLY A 52 26.46 -15.44 -12.28
CA GLY A 52 26.38 -14.14 -11.60
C GLY A 52 25.01 -13.83 -11.00
N PHE A 53 24.27 -14.83 -10.52
CA PHE A 53 23.07 -14.60 -9.72
C PHE A 53 23.47 -14.23 -8.29
N LEU A 54 22.77 -13.27 -7.68
CA LEU A 54 22.93 -12.92 -6.27
C LEU A 54 21.82 -13.60 -5.46
N ASN A 55 22.20 -14.43 -4.50
CA ASN A 55 21.27 -15.06 -3.55
C ASN A 55 21.47 -14.41 -2.19
N PHE A 56 20.43 -13.76 -1.71
CA PHE A 56 20.44 -13.03 -0.46
C PHE A 56 19.98 -13.95 0.67
N LEU A 57 20.73 -13.89 1.76
CA LEU A 57 20.31 -14.36 3.07
C LEU A 57 19.93 -13.11 3.85
N LEU A 58 18.68 -13.02 4.29
CA LEU A 58 18.21 -11.86 5.01
C LEU A 58 18.55 -12.00 6.50
N GLU A 59 18.65 -10.87 7.20
CA GLU A 59 18.75 -10.87 8.66
C GLU A 59 17.43 -11.38 9.25
N GLU A 60 17.51 -12.22 10.26
CA GLU A 60 16.32 -12.68 10.97
C GLU A 60 15.80 -11.52 11.84
N GLN A 61 14.79 -10.85 11.32
CA GLN A 61 14.09 -9.82 12.06
C GLN A 61 13.30 -10.51 13.17
N ALA A 62 13.61 -10.21 14.43
CA ALA A 62 12.96 -10.85 15.57
C ALA A 62 11.43 -10.58 15.65
N ASP A 63 10.95 -9.50 14.99
CA ASP A 63 9.54 -9.10 14.92
C ASP A 63 9.28 -8.11 13.75
N PRO A 64 9.28 -8.57 12.49
CA PRO A 64 9.09 -7.70 11.32
C PRO A 64 7.70 -7.04 11.31
N LEU A 65 6.67 -7.80 11.69
CA LEU A 65 5.29 -7.32 11.71
C LEU A 65 5.04 -6.29 12.81
N GLY A 66 5.53 -6.51 14.03
CA GLY A 66 5.43 -5.52 15.09
C GLY A 66 6.28 -4.27 14.81
N GLY A 67 7.40 -4.42 14.09
CA GLY A 67 8.18 -3.29 13.53
C GLY A 67 7.35 -2.44 12.58
N LEU A 68 6.72 -3.07 11.58
CA LEU A 68 5.83 -2.43 10.62
C LEU A 68 4.66 -1.72 11.31
N VAL A 69 3.99 -2.37 12.26
CA VAL A 69 2.87 -1.76 13.01
C VAL A 69 3.34 -0.53 13.79
N ARG A 70 4.50 -0.59 14.46
CA ARG A 70 5.08 0.56 15.15
C ARG A 70 5.37 1.72 14.21
N GLU A 71 5.89 1.43 13.02
CA GLU A 71 6.14 2.44 12.00
C GLU A 71 4.85 3.10 11.51
N ILE A 72 3.84 2.31 11.15
CA ILE A 72 2.55 2.83 10.69
C ILE A 72 1.91 3.72 11.77
N ARG A 73 1.90 3.28 13.03
CA ARG A 73 1.37 4.06 14.14
C ARG A 73 2.13 5.37 14.36
N ARG A 74 3.46 5.34 14.27
CA ARG A 74 4.30 6.54 14.41
C ARG A 74 4.04 7.55 13.29
N CYS A 75 3.88 7.07 12.05
CA CYS A 75 3.65 7.93 10.89
C CYS A 75 2.18 8.38 10.75
N GLY A 76 1.23 7.62 11.29
CA GLY A 76 -0.19 7.87 11.14
C GLY A 76 -0.60 7.91 9.66
N ALA A 77 -1.47 8.85 9.30
CA ALA A 77 -1.92 9.06 7.91
C ALA A 77 -0.77 9.38 6.92
N ARG A 78 0.42 9.74 7.42
CA ARG A 78 1.61 10.00 6.61
C ARG A 78 2.47 8.76 6.36
N TYR A 79 2.07 7.58 6.82
CA TYR A 79 2.79 6.35 6.48
C TYR A 79 2.88 6.18 4.96
N GLY A 80 4.05 5.79 4.46
CA GLY A 80 4.34 5.73 3.02
C GLY A 80 4.60 7.07 2.32
N HIS A 81 4.49 8.21 3.01
CA HIS A 81 5.01 9.47 2.49
C HIS A 81 6.54 9.43 2.47
N GLY A 82 7.12 10.08 1.46
CA GLY A 82 8.57 10.08 1.24
C GLY A 82 9.03 11.33 0.52
N ASP A 83 10.24 11.27 0.00
CA ASP A 83 10.95 12.37 -0.67
C ASP A 83 11.43 11.96 -2.08
N ALA A 84 10.85 10.90 -2.65
CA ALA A 84 11.23 10.36 -3.96
C ALA A 84 11.11 11.38 -5.11
N LEU A 85 10.29 12.43 -4.93
CA LEU A 85 10.12 13.53 -5.86
C LEU A 85 10.54 14.88 -5.22
N ALA A 86 11.37 14.88 -4.17
CA ALA A 86 11.80 16.10 -3.52
C ALA A 86 12.54 17.04 -4.49
N GLY A 87 12.11 18.29 -4.52
CA GLY A 87 12.63 19.31 -5.44
C GLY A 87 12.04 19.26 -6.85
N GLU A 88 11.29 18.21 -7.20
CA GLU A 88 10.66 18.07 -8.51
C GLU A 88 9.37 18.89 -8.60
N VAL A 89 9.14 19.47 -9.80
CA VAL A 89 7.87 20.10 -10.17
C VAL A 89 7.26 19.34 -11.34
N VAL A 90 6.24 18.53 -11.06
CA VAL A 90 5.55 17.70 -12.04
C VAL A 90 4.47 18.53 -12.75
N ALA A 91 4.71 18.90 -14.01
CA ALA A 91 3.70 19.54 -14.84
C ALA A 91 2.68 18.50 -15.37
N LEU A 92 1.43 18.63 -14.94
CA LEU A 92 0.28 17.83 -15.40
C LEU A 92 -0.47 18.65 -16.46
N ARG A 93 -0.37 18.21 -17.71
CA ARG A 93 -1.09 18.80 -18.83
C ARG A 93 -2.28 17.91 -19.16
N VAL A 94 -3.49 18.40 -18.93
CA VAL A 94 -4.74 17.65 -19.06
C VAL A 94 -5.71 18.31 -20.05
N PRO A 95 -6.57 17.52 -20.73
CA PRO A 95 -7.69 18.08 -21.47
C PRO A 95 -8.77 18.62 -20.52
N TYR A 96 -9.64 19.50 -21.01
CA TYR A 96 -10.88 19.90 -20.33
C TYR A 96 -11.88 18.73 -20.32
N GLU A 97 -11.69 17.80 -19.40
CA GLU A 97 -12.52 16.60 -19.25
C GLU A 97 -12.57 16.17 -17.78
N VAL A 98 -13.75 15.82 -17.28
CA VAL A 98 -14.02 15.63 -15.85
C VAL A 98 -13.10 14.59 -15.20
N ARG A 99 -12.89 13.43 -15.86
CA ARG A 99 -11.98 12.41 -15.32
C ARG A 99 -10.54 12.90 -15.28
N ALA A 100 -10.09 13.61 -16.31
CA ALA A 100 -8.74 14.17 -16.35
C ALA A 100 -8.49 15.17 -15.20
N GLU A 101 -9.46 16.03 -14.88
CA GLU A 101 -9.38 16.92 -13.71
C GLU A 101 -9.27 16.15 -12.40
N VAL A 102 -10.15 15.16 -12.19
CA VAL A 102 -10.16 14.37 -10.97
C VAL A 102 -8.87 13.55 -10.81
N VAL A 103 -8.35 13.00 -11.91
CA VAL A 103 -7.05 12.32 -11.93
C VAL A 103 -5.92 13.30 -11.60
N ALA A 104 -5.90 14.48 -12.20
CA ALA A 104 -4.87 15.49 -11.91
C ALA A 104 -4.88 15.91 -10.44
N ASP A 105 -6.07 16.20 -9.89
CA ASP A 105 -6.27 16.56 -8.49
C ASP A 105 -5.77 15.46 -7.51
N ALA A 106 -6.06 14.19 -7.80
CA ALA A 106 -5.52 13.08 -7.02
C ALA A 106 -3.98 12.95 -7.16
N VAL A 107 -3.45 13.09 -8.39
CA VAL A 107 -2.00 13.03 -8.63
C VAL A 107 -1.28 14.17 -7.93
N VAL A 108 -1.86 15.37 -7.83
CA VAL A 108 -1.28 16.49 -7.07
C VAL A 108 -1.06 16.10 -5.60
N ARG A 109 -2.08 15.52 -4.94
CA ARG A 109 -1.96 15.04 -3.56
C ARG A 109 -0.93 13.92 -3.41
N ILE A 110 -0.93 12.96 -4.33
CA ILE A 110 0.01 11.82 -4.29
C ILE A 110 1.45 12.29 -4.56
N VAL A 111 1.69 13.22 -5.49
CA VAL A 111 3.02 13.81 -5.72
C VAL A 111 3.50 14.58 -4.48
N ALA A 112 2.62 15.36 -3.85
CA ALA A 112 2.93 16.06 -2.60
C ALA A 112 3.30 15.10 -1.47
N SER A 113 2.66 13.92 -1.42
CA SER A 113 2.99 12.86 -0.46
C SER A 113 4.42 12.32 -0.63
N GLN A 114 5.03 12.50 -1.81
CA GLN A 114 6.38 12.07 -2.15
C GLN A 114 7.39 13.23 -2.21
N GLY A 115 7.05 14.39 -1.60
CA GLY A 115 7.93 15.55 -1.49
C GLY A 115 7.99 16.44 -2.73
N GLY A 116 7.27 16.08 -3.80
CA GLY A 116 7.20 16.86 -5.02
C GLY A 116 6.13 17.94 -4.99
N ARG A 117 6.15 18.82 -5.98
CA ARG A 117 5.04 19.73 -6.29
C ARG A 117 4.47 19.37 -7.65
N ALA A 118 3.17 19.56 -7.84
CA ALA A 118 2.53 19.37 -9.13
C ALA A 118 1.78 20.65 -9.54
N THR A 119 1.79 20.94 -10.83
CA THR A 119 1.03 22.04 -11.44
C THR A 119 0.08 21.45 -12.47
N VAL A 120 -1.11 22.04 -12.61
CA VAL A 120 -2.12 21.59 -13.58
C VAL A 120 -2.28 22.68 -14.62
N GLU A 121 -2.19 22.30 -15.89
CA GLU A 121 -2.30 23.19 -17.04
C GLU A 121 -3.18 22.57 -18.12
N HIS A 122 -3.97 23.41 -18.79
CA HIS A 122 -4.83 23.01 -19.91
C HIS A 122 -4.21 23.44 -21.24
N ARG A 123 -3.16 22.74 -21.67
CA ARG A 123 -2.47 23.01 -22.93
C ARG A 123 -1.94 21.75 -23.61
N GLU A 124 -1.80 21.81 -24.93
CA GLU A 124 -1.19 20.74 -25.72
C GLU A 124 0.35 20.85 -25.75
N PRO A 125 1.09 19.73 -25.91
CA PRO A 125 0.60 18.36 -25.84
C PRO A 125 0.24 17.94 -24.40
N VAL A 126 -0.91 17.31 -24.20
CA VAL A 126 -1.28 16.72 -22.90
C VAL A 126 -0.37 15.55 -22.54
N ASN A 127 -0.14 15.34 -21.24
CA ASN A 127 0.68 14.22 -20.72
C ASN A 127 -0.04 13.37 -19.66
N VAL A 128 -1.29 13.70 -19.36
CA VAL A 128 -2.24 12.88 -18.59
C VAL A 128 -3.56 12.91 -19.36
N ARG A 129 -3.93 11.77 -19.95
CA ARG A 129 -5.13 11.62 -20.78
C ARG A 129 -5.81 10.28 -20.48
N PRO A 130 -6.56 10.17 -19.36
CA PRO A 130 -7.37 8.99 -19.13
C PRO A 130 -8.50 8.91 -20.17
N VAL A 131 -9.10 7.73 -20.34
CA VAL A 131 -10.30 7.57 -21.16
C VAL A 131 -11.43 8.41 -20.54
N PRO A 132 -12.07 9.30 -21.31
CA PRO A 132 -13.11 10.18 -20.79
C PRO A 132 -14.26 9.46 -20.10
N ALA A 133 -14.86 10.12 -19.11
CA ALA A 133 -16.10 9.68 -18.51
C ALA A 133 -17.21 9.61 -19.58
N PRO A 134 -17.96 8.48 -19.70
CA PRO A 134 -19.03 8.38 -20.67
C PRO A 134 -20.30 9.14 -20.27
N GLU A 135 -20.45 9.43 -18.97
CA GLU A 135 -21.66 10.00 -18.35
C GLU A 135 -21.26 10.98 -17.25
N ASP A 136 -22.21 11.82 -16.80
CA ASP A 136 -21.99 12.75 -15.69
C ASP A 136 -21.94 11.99 -14.34
N PRO A 137 -20.84 12.06 -13.57
CA PRO A 137 -20.73 11.40 -12.28
C PRO A 137 -21.41 12.17 -11.12
N ALA A 138 -21.87 13.41 -11.32
CA ALA A 138 -22.43 14.25 -10.26
C ALA A 138 -23.55 13.58 -9.44
N PRO A 139 -24.48 12.79 -10.02
CA PRO A 139 -25.53 12.10 -9.26
C PRO A 139 -25.02 11.08 -8.23
N LEU A 140 -23.76 10.63 -8.33
CA LEU A 140 -23.16 9.71 -7.35
C LEU A 140 -22.74 10.43 -6.06
N GLY A 141 -22.70 11.76 -6.04
CA GLY A 141 -22.08 12.51 -4.96
C GLY A 141 -20.54 12.43 -4.97
N PRO A 142 -19.86 13.23 -4.14
CA PRO A 142 -18.44 13.54 -4.30
C PRO A 142 -17.52 12.32 -4.20
N ASP A 143 -17.70 11.49 -3.16
CA ASP A 143 -16.84 10.32 -2.92
C ASP A 143 -17.01 9.24 -3.98
N ALA A 144 -18.26 8.90 -4.32
CA ALA A 144 -18.55 7.84 -5.26
C ALA A 144 -18.22 8.25 -6.70
N ALA A 145 -18.42 9.52 -7.06
CA ALA A 145 -17.93 10.09 -8.31
C ALA A 145 -16.40 9.96 -8.42
N ARG A 146 -15.65 10.40 -7.40
CA ARG A 146 -14.19 10.28 -7.37
C ARG A 146 -13.74 8.83 -7.50
N TRP A 147 -14.35 7.91 -6.76
CA TRP A 147 -14.01 6.49 -6.85
C TRP A 147 -14.28 5.92 -8.25
N ALA A 148 -15.45 6.18 -8.84
CA ALA A 148 -15.82 5.70 -10.17
C ALA A 148 -14.84 6.15 -11.26
N LEU A 149 -14.28 7.36 -11.10
CA LEU A 149 -13.31 7.96 -12.03
C LEU A 149 -11.86 7.52 -11.79
N LEU A 150 -11.47 7.28 -10.53
CA LEU A 150 -10.09 7.00 -10.13
C LEU A 150 -9.77 5.51 -10.03
N HIS A 151 -10.73 4.65 -9.72
CA HIS A 151 -10.50 3.21 -9.51
C HIS A 151 -10.12 2.45 -10.81
N PRO A 152 -10.78 2.67 -11.96
CA PRO A 152 -10.39 2.03 -13.22
C PRO A 152 -9.05 2.54 -13.72
N ALA A 153 -8.28 1.72 -14.43
CA ALA A 153 -7.01 2.16 -15.01
C ALA A 153 -7.24 3.30 -16.01
N ALA A 154 -6.22 4.12 -16.24
CA ALA A 154 -6.36 5.29 -17.12
C ALA A 154 -6.84 4.93 -18.54
N HIS A 155 -6.51 3.75 -19.06
CA HIS A 155 -6.92 3.27 -20.38
C HIS A 155 -8.29 2.55 -20.40
N ASP A 156 -8.91 2.34 -19.23
CA ASP A 156 -10.22 1.71 -19.12
C ASP A 156 -11.31 2.79 -19.06
N ARG A 157 -12.45 2.56 -19.71
CA ARG A 157 -13.61 3.45 -19.60
C ARG A 157 -14.26 3.29 -18.21
N PRO A 158 -14.48 4.37 -17.44
CA PRO A 158 -15.11 4.26 -16.13
C PRO A 158 -16.59 3.91 -16.28
N ARG A 159 -17.11 3.13 -15.34
CA ARG A 159 -18.55 2.84 -15.25
C ARG A 159 -19.15 3.81 -14.24
N ILE A 160 -20.12 4.60 -14.67
CA ILE A 160 -20.78 5.59 -13.81
C ILE A 160 -22.22 5.12 -13.65
N THR A 161 -22.45 4.32 -12.61
CA THR A 161 -23.76 3.70 -12.34
C THR A 161 -24.10 3.79 -10.87
N ALA A 162 -25.39 3.69 -10.54
CA ALA A 162 -25.90 3.66 -9.17
C ALA A 162 -25.31 2.52 -8.31
N ASP A 163 -24.65 1.51 -8.91
CA ASP A 163 -23.96 0.44 -8.19
C ASP A 163 -22.91 0.96 -7.21
N HIS A 164 -22.34 2.14 -7.46
CA HIS A 164 -21.36 2.79 -6.57
C HIS A 164 -21.98 3.28 -5.25
N LEU A 165 -23.31 3.44 -5.20
CA LEU A 165 -24.05 3.85 -4.01
C LEU A 165 -24.53 2.66 -3.18
N VAL A 166 -24.51 1.46 -3.75
CA VAL A 166 -25.04 0.26 -3.09
C VAL A 166 -24.06 -0.21 -2.02
N GLN A 167 -24.55 -0.36 -0.79
CA GLN A 167 -23.81 -0.90 0.35
C GLN A 167 -23.70 -2.43 0.27
N ARG A 168 -22.91 -2.93 -0.68
CA ARG A 168 -22.68 -4.37 -0.88
C ARG A 168 -21.21 -4.67 -1.07
N GLU A 169 -20.84 -5.89 -0.73
CA GLU A 169 -19.47 -6.38 -0.79
C GLU A 169 -18.81 -6.23 -2.18
N ALA A 170 -19.60 -6.40 -3.25
CA ALA A 170 -19.14 -6.23 -4.63
C ALA A 170 -18.85 -4.78 -5.05
N ASN A 171 -19.24 -3.78 -4.25
CA ASN A 171 -18.89 -2.37 -4.47
C ASN A 171 -17.54 -2.09 -3.80
N PRO A 172 -16.45 -1.85 -4.56
CA PRO A 172 -15.13 -1.68 -3.98
C PRO A 172 -15.01 -0.45 -3.07
N LEU A 173 -15.71 0.65 -3.37
CA LEU A 173 -15.73 1.84 -2.51
C LEU A 173 -16.34 1.52 -1.15
N PHE A 174 -17.53 0.91 -1.16
CA PHE A 174 -18.19 0.50 0.06
C PHE A 174 -17.30 -0.45 0.86
N ARG A 175 -16.68 -1.43 0.19
CA ARG A 175 -15.80 -2.41 0.83
C ARG A 175 -14.62 -1.76 1.55
N VAL A 176 -13.94 -0.80 0.92
CA VAL A 176 -12.83 -0.05 1.53
C VAL A 176 -13.30 0.78 2.73
N ARG A 177 -14.39 1.55 2.58
CA ARG A 177 -14.93 2.37 3.69
C ARG A 177 -15.47 1.49 4.83
N TYR A 178 -16.06 0.35 4.51
CA TYR A 178 -16.59 -0.61 5.47
C TYR A 178 -15.48 -1.28 6.26
N ALA A 179 -14.40 -1.69 5.60
CA ALA A 179 -13.21 -2.20 6.27
C ALA A 179 -12.65 -1.18 7.29
N HIS A 180 -12.51 0.10 6.88
CA HIS A 180 -12.11 1.17 7.79
C HIS A 180 -13.07 1.33 8.98
N ALA A 181 -14.37 1.46 8.71
CA ALA A 181 -15.37 1.61 9.77
C ALA A 181 -15.40 0.41 10.74
N ARG A 182 -15.18 -0.81 10.25
CA ARG A 182 -15.11 -2.03 11.07
C ARG A 182 -13.86 -2.08 11.93
N VAL A 183 -12.71 -1.61 11.44
CA VAL A 183 -11.51 -1.40 12.27
C VAL A 183 -11.80 -0.40 13.39
N ARG A 184 -12.42 0.74 13.08
CA ARG A 184 -12.81 1.74 14.10
C ARG A 184 -13.78 1.16 15.13
N ALA A 185 -14.74 0.34 14.68
CA ALA A 185 -15.65 -0.37 15.56
C ALA A 185 -14.93 -1.38 16.47
N ALA A 186 -13.95 -2.12 15.95
CA ALA A 186 -13.13 -3.04 16.75
C ALA A 186 -12.38 -2.29 17.85
N GLY A 187 -11.77 -1.15 17.56
CA GLY A 187 -11.12 -0.29 18.57
C GLY A 187 -12.09 0.19 19.66
N ARG A 188 -13.28 0.67 19.27
CA ARG A 188 -14.31 1.07 20.26
C ARG A 188 -14.77 -0.10 21.13
N ASN A 189 -14.89 -1.31 20.56
CA ASN A 189 -15.28 -2.49 21.30
C ASN A 189 -14.17 -2.97 22.24
N ALA A 190 -12.91 -2.90 21.82
CA ALA A 190 -11.76 -3.21 22.68
C ALA A 190 -11.69 -2.27 23.90
N ALA A 191 -11.90 -0.97 23.69
CA ALA A 191 -11.96 -0.01 24.78
C ALA A 191 -13.08 -0.32 25.79
N ARG A 192 -14.25 -0.77 25.31
CA ARG A 192 -15.36 -1.24 26.18
C ARG A 192 -15.01 -2.51 26.96
N LEU A 193 -14.14 -3.35 26.41
CA LEU A 193 -13.60 -4.55 27.07
C LEU A 193 -12.38 -4.23 27.96
N GLY A 194 -11.99 -2.95 28.08
CA GLY A 194 -10.93 -2.50 28.99
C GLY A 194 -9.51 -2.74 28.48
N PHE A 195 -9.30 -2.80 27.15
CA PHE A 195 -7.95 -2.88 26.58
C PHE A 195 -7.77 -2.03 25.33
N ASP A 196 -6.50 -1.68 25.07
CA ASP A 196 -6.07 -0.83 23.97
C ASP A 196 -5.02 -1.53 23.09
N ALA A 197 -4.76 -0.95 21.92
CA ALA A 197 -3.82 -1.45 20.94
C ALA A 197 -2.36 -1.29 21.38
N GLU A 198 -1.62 -2.40 21.41
CA GLU A 198 -0.20 -2.45 21.76
C GLU A 198 0.53 -3.36 20.78
N PRO A 199 1.55 -2.90 20.04
CA PRO A 199 2.23 -3.72 19.05
C PRO A 199 3.02 -4.82 19.74
N GLY A 200 2.96 -6.04 19.22
CA GLY A 200 3.68 -7.17 19.78
C GLY A 200 3.38 -8.46 19.03
N ARG A 201 3.70 -9.59 19.65
CA ARG A 201 3.42 -10.91 19.06
C ARG A 201 1.92 -11.17 19.02
N LEU A 202 1.41 -11.59 17.85
CA LEU A 202 -0.02 -11.83 17.64
C LEU A 202 -0.56 -13.08 18.36
N GLY A 203 0.32 -13.94 18.88
CA GLY A 203 -0.05 -15.22 19.51
C GLY A 203 -0.65 -16.23 18.52
N GLU A 204 -1.00 -17.41 19.03
CA GLU A 204 -1.71 -18.44 18.27
C GLU A 204 -3.12 -17.98 17.88
N GLY A 205 -3.60 -18.34 16.68
CA GLY A 205 -4.95 -17.98 16.22
C GLY A 205 -5.06 -16.64 15.47
N ALA A 206 -3.93 -15.98 15.16
CA ALA A 206 -3.88 -14.81 14.29
C ALA A 206 -3.98 -15.19 12.79
N ALA A 207 -5.02 -15.93 12.44
CA ALA A 207 -5.26 -16.36 11.07
C ALA A 207 -5.33 -15.15 10.12
N HIS A 208 -4.80 -15.29 8.90
CA HIS A 208 -4.76 -14.24 7.87
C HIS A 208 -3.87 -13.02 8.20
N SER A 209 -3.07 -13.04 9.27
CA SER A 209 -2.12 -11.95 9.57
C SER A 209 -1.04 -11.79 8.49
N ASP A 210 -0.54 -12.90 7.92
CA ASP A 210 0.42 -12.87 6.81
C ASP A 210 -0.15 -12.18 5.56
N ALA A 211 -1.45 -12.34 5.32
CA ALA A 211 -2.14 -11.70 4.20
C ALA A 211 -2.25 -10.17 4.38
N LEU A 212 -2.16 -9.67 5.62
CA LEU A 212 -2.11 -8.24 5.92
C LEU A 212 -0.70 -7.65 5.84
N GLN A 213 0.31 -8.40 6.29
CA GLN A 213 1.68 -7.91 6.36
C GLN A 213 2.18 -7.38 5.01
N SER A 214 2.02 -8.17 3.95
CA SER A 214 2.55 -7.83 2.63
C SER A 214 1.90 -6.56 2.04
N PRO A 215 0.56 -6.43 1.97
CA PRO A 215 -0.07 -5.19 1.51
C PRO A 215 0.34 -3.95 2.31
N LEU A 216 0.43 -4.03 3.64
CA LEU A 216 0.83 -2.89 4.47
C LEU A 216 2.30 -2.49 4.24
N ALA A 217 3.19 -3.46 4.05
CA ALA A 217 4.60 -3.21 3.73
C ALA A 217 4.80 -2.66 2.30
N ASP A 218 3.94 -3.05 1.36
CA ASP A 218 3.98 -2.59 -0.04
C ASP A 218 3.47 -1.15 -0.22
N TYR A 219 2.63 -0.65 0.69
CA TYR A 219 1.97 0.65 0.57
C TYR A 219 2.91 1.83 0.21
N PRO A 220 4.07 2.04 0.88
CA PRO A 220 5.01 3.10 0.51
C PRO A 220 5.45 3.01 -0.95
N ARG A 221 5.81 1.81 -1.42
CA ARG A 221 6.23 1.56 -2.80
C ARG A 221 5.10 1.84 -3.80
N ILE A 222 3.86 1.50 -3.45
CA ILE A 222 2.68 1.80 -4.26
C ILE A 222 2.48 3.32 -4.38
N LEU A 223 2.66 4.09 -3.32
CA LEU A 223 2.57 5.55 -3.37
C LEU A 223 3.65 6.17 -4.26
N THR A 224 4.90 5.75 -4.12
CA THR A 224 5.99 6.21 -5.00
C THR A 224 5.69 5.90 -6.46
N ALA A 225 5.20 4.67 -6.75
CA ALA A 225 4.85 4.26 -8.10
C ALA A 225 3.66 5.05 -8.66
N ALA A 226 2.61 5.28 -7.86
CA ALA A 226 1.44 6.07 -8.25
C ALA A 226 1.82 7.52 -8.56
N ALA A 227 2.72 8.12 -7.78
CA ALA A 227 3.21 9.49 -8.01
C ALA A 227 4.06 9.57 -9.28
N THR A 228 5.06 8.71 -9.40
CA THR A 228 6.01 8.71 -10.52
C THR A 228 5.32 8.47 -11.86
N GLN A 229 4.33 7.57 -11.87
CA GLN A 229 3.63 7.15 -13.08
C GLN A 229 2.29 7.86 -13.28
N ARG A 230 1.92 8.77 -12.35
CA ARG A 230 0.67 9.55 -12.39
C ARG A 230 -0.56 8.64 -12.50
N ALA A 231 -0.52 7.55 -11.73
CA ALA A 231 -1.46 6.43 -11.82
C ALA A 231 -2.19 6.24 -10.47
N PRO A 232 -3.17 7.11 -10.14
CA PRO A 232 -3.90 7.06 -8.87
C PRO A 232 -4.75 5.79 -8.72
N ASP A 233 -5.10 5.13 -9.82
CA ASP A 233 -5.80 3.85 -9.86
C ASP A 233 -5.05 2.73 -9.15
N ARG A 234 -3.71 2.79 -9.10
CA ARG A 234 -2.90 1.83 -8.36
C ARG A 234 -3.11 1.94 -6.86
N LEU A 235 -3.22 3.16 -6.35
CA LEU A 235 -3.54 3.40 -4.95
C LEU A 235 -4.96 2.88 -4.67
N ALA A 236 -5.95 3.25 -5.47
CA ALA A 236 -7.33 2.79 -5.29
C ALA A 236 -7.44 1.26 -5.24
N ARG A 237 -6.83 0.54 -6.20
CA ARG A 237 -6.84 -0.93 -6.24
C ARG A 237 -6.09 -1.55 -5.06
N HIS A 238 -4.99 -0.93 -4.62
CA HIS A 238 -4.27 -1.41 -3.45
C HIS A 238 -5.06 -1.26 -2.15
N LEU A 239 -5.87 -0.19 -2.00
CA LEU A 239 -6.77 -0.05 -0.85
C LEU A 239 -7.82 -1.16 -0.81
N VAL A 240 -8.29 -1.65 -1.97
CA VAL A 240 -9.15 -2.84 -2.04
C VAL A 240 -8.41 -4.06 -1.51
N THR A 241 -7.15 -4.27 -1.91
CA THR A 241 -6.32 -5.38 -1.39
C THR A 241 -6.13 -5.31 0.12
N VAL A 242 -5.89 -4.12 0.70
CA VAL A 242 -5.80 -3.95 2.16
C VAL A 242 -7.14 -4.23 2.83
N ALA A 243 -8.25 -3.76 2.25
CA ALA A 243 -9.59 -4.03 2.76
C ALA A 243 -9.94 -5.52 2.72
N ASP A 244 -9.60 -6.22 1.64
CA ASP A 244 -9.76 -7.67 1.48
C ASP A 244 -9.02 -8.45 2.56
N ALA A 245 -7.80 -8.03 2.88
CA ALA A 245 -6.96 -8.69 3.87
C ALA A 245 -7.44 -8.41 5.31
N VAL A 246 -7.89 -7.19 5.62
CA VAL A 246 -8.25 -6.82 7.00
C VAL A 246 -9.59 -7.41 7.43
N LEU A 247 -10.58 -7.48 6.54
CA LEU A 247 -11.93 -7.95 6.88
C LEU A 247 -11.97 -9.35 7.54
N PRO A 248 -11.34 -10.40 6.99
CA PRO A 248 -11.32 -11.72 7.65
C PRO A 248 -10.48 -11.69 8.93
N PHE A 249 -9.41 -10.91 8.98
CA PHE A 249 -8.55 -10.80 10.17
C PHE A 249 -9.30 -10.22 11.38
N LEU A 250 -10.25 -9.31 11.17
CA LEU A 250 -11.04 -8.69 12.25
C LEU A 250 -11.79 -9.70 13.14
N THR A 251 -12.04 -10.92 12.65
CA THR A 251 -12.73 -11.98 13.40
C THR A 251 -11.93 -12.49 14.61
N CYS A 252 -10.60 -12.32 14.61
CA CYS A 252 -9.72 -12.81 15.69
C CYS A 252 -9.16 -11.70 16.59
N VAL A 253 -9.56 -10.44 16.37
CA VAL A 253 -9.01 -9.26 17.06
C VAL A 253 -9.50 -9.14 18.50
N LEU A 254 -10.79 -9.36 18.72
CA LEU A 254 -11.42 -9.23 20.05
C LEU A 254 -11.50 -10.61 20.72
N PRO A 255 -11.41 -10.67 22.07
CA PRO A 255 -11.67 -11.90 22.82
C PRO A 255 -13.07 -12.46 22.53
N LEU A 256 -13.19 -13.79 22.44
CA LEU A 256 -14.46 -14.48 22.19
C LEU A 256 -14.92 -15.27 23.41
N GLY A 257 -16.23 -15.19 23.73
CA GLY A 257 -16.83 -15.93 24.85
C GLY A 257 -16.21 -15.54 26.19
N GLU A 258 -15.64 -16.52 26.90
CA GLU A 258 -15.02 -16.35 28.22
C GLU A 258 -13.54 -15.94 28.15
N GLU A 259 -12.98 -15.74 26.95
CA GLU A 259 -11.61 -15.29 26.79
C GLU A 259 -11.38 -13.92 27.44
N LYS A 260 -10.29 -13.80 28.20
CA LYS A 260 -9.87 -12.52 28.75
C LYS A 260 -8.99 -11.75 27.75
N PRO A 261 -9.05 -10.41 27.73
CA PRO A 261 -8.08 -9.59 27.01
C PRO A 261 -6.65 -9.99 27.34
N SER A 262 -5.82 -10.15 26.30
CA SER A 262 -4.44 -10.64 26.42
C SER A 262 -3.51 -9.81 25.54
N ALA A 263 -2.19 -9.99 25.69
CA ALA A 263 -1.21 -9.32 24.84
C ALA A 263 -1.43 -9.62 23.33
N ALA A 264 -1.89 -10.82 23.00
CA ALA A 264 -2.24 -11.20 21.64
C ALA A 264 -3.39 -10.36 21.08
N HIS A 265 -4.45 -10.13 21.86
CA HIS A 265 -5.58 -9.27 21.47
C HIS A 265 -5.14 -7.81 21.25
N ARG A 266 -4.27 -7.29 22.13
CA ARG A 266 -3.69 -5.93 21.98
C ARG A 266 -2.87 -5.81 20.68
N ALA A 267 -2.08 -6.83 20.36
CA ALA A 267 -1.25 -6.86 19.16
C ALA A 267 -2.08 -6.99 17.88
N ARG A 268 -3.11 -7.83 17.87
CA ARG A 268 -4.04 -7.95 16.73
C ARG A 268 -4.82 -6.66 16.51
N LEU A 269 -5.26 -6.01 17.58
CA LEU A 269 -5.88 -4.70 17.49
C LEU A 269 -4.93 -3.66 16.90
N ALA A 270 -3.67 -3.64 17.33
CA ALA A 270 -2.67 -2.74 16.76
C ALA A 270 -2.43 -2.96 15.26
N LEU A 271 -2.43 -4.21 14.80
CA LEU A 271 -2.34 -4.53 13.37
C LEU A 271 -3.61 -4.08 12.60
N ALA A 272 -4.80 -4.31 13.16
CA ALA A 272 -6.05 -3.85 12.57
C ALA A 272 -6.08 -2.31 12.45
N GLU A 273 -5.67 -1.59 13.50
CA GLU A 273 -5.56 -0.13 13.49
C GLU A 273 -4.53 0.39 12.49
N ALA A 274 -3.41 -0.32 12.32
CA ALA A 274 -2.43 0.01 11.29
C ALA A 274 -3.04 -0.12 9.88
N ALA A 275 -3.81 -1.17 9.61
CA ALA A 275 -4.55 -1.30 8.36
C ALA A 275 -5.58 -0.17 8.18
N GLY A 276 -6.35 0.16 9.23
CA GLY A 276 -7.27 1.29 9.21
C GLY A 276 -6.58 2.63 8.89
N THR A 277 -5.38 2.84 9.42
CA THR A 277 -4.55 4.03 9.15
C THR A 277 -4.15 4.13 7.68
N VAL A 278 -3.73 3.01 7.08
CA VAL A 278 -3.42 2.94 5.64
C VAL A 278 -4.66 3.21 4.79
N LEU A 279 -5.81 2.62 5.13
CA LEU A 279 -7.07 2.85 4.43
C LEU A 279 -7.47 4.33 4.47
N ALA A 280 -7.42 4.96 5.65
CA ALA A 280 -7.77 6.37 5.83
C ALA A 280 -6.81 7.31 5.07
N GLY A 281 -5.50 7.08 5.19
CA GLY A 281 -4.48 7.87 4.49
C GLY A 281 -4.63 7.78 2.97
N GLY A 282 -4.87 6.57 2.44
CA GLY A 282 -5.06 6.36 1.01
C GLY A 282 -6.34 6.99 0.46
N LEU A 283 -7.47 6.86 1.17
CA LEU A 283 -8.73 7.53 0.79
C LEU A 283 -8.55 9.05 0.78
N SER A 284 -7.86 9.62 1.77
CA SER A 284 -7.55 11.05 1.83
C SER A 284 -6.73 11.52 0.63
N LEU A 285 -5.72 10.76 0.18
CA LEU A 285 -4.95 11.08 -1.02
C LEU A 285 -5.81 11.05 -2.30
N LEU A 286 -6.80 10.17 -2.37
CA LEU A 286 -7.79 10.15 -3.46
C LEU A 286 -8.84 11.27 -3.34
N GLY A 287 -8.87 12.01 -2.23
CA GLY A 287 -9.87 13.03 -1.94
C GLY A 287 -11.23 12.46 -1.57
N ILE A 288 -11.24 11.30 -0.90
CA ILE A 288 -12.43 10.56 -0.49
C ILE A 288 -12.46 10.47 1.03
N ASP A 289 -13.64 10.62 1.63
CA ASP A 289 -13.79 10.53 3.08
C ASP A 289 -13.70 9.09 3.60
N ALA A 290 -13.01 8.93 4.74
CA ALA A 290 -12.92 7.68 5.50
C ALA A 290 -13.82 7.77 6.76
N PRO A 291 -15.09 7.36 6.69
CA PRO A 291 -16.03 7.59 7.78
C PRO A 291 -15.76 6.63 8.95
N GLU A 292 -16.01 7.09 10.17
CA GLU A 292 -15.87 6.26 11.37
C GLU A 292 -17.00 5.22 11.53
N HIS A 293 -18.11 5.42 10.80
CA HIS A 293 -19.35 4.64 10.80
C HIS A 293 -19.96 4.67 9.38
N LEU A 294 -20.59 3.58 8.95
CA LEU A 294 -21.34 3.49 7.68
C LEU A 294 -22.78 3.06 7.95
#